data_AF-D7C2C8-F1
#
_entry.id   AF-D7C2C8-F1
#
_cell.length_a   1.000
_cell.length_b   1.000
_cell.length_c   1.000
_cell.angle_alpha   90.00
_cell.angle_beta   90.00
_cell.angle_gamma   90.00
#
_symmetry.space_group_name_H-M   'P 1'
#
loop_
_entity.id
_entity.type
_entity.pdbx_description
1 polymer ?
#
loop_
_entity_poly.entity_id
_entity_poly.type
_entity_poly.pdbx_seq_one_letter_code
_entity_poly.pdbx_strand_id
1 'polypeptide(L)'
;MPEKTISNPLPRFAREEQSGDIAIIGLSCRLPGGIAAPEELWAALAAGRDLGCVVPAMELATAAGVRQLAPRILGRVRRGA
;
A
#
# COMPACT_ATOMS: atom_id res chain seq x y z
N MET A 1 -25.82 -45.51 -10.07
CA MET A 1 -25.57 -44.05 -10.15
C MET A 1 -24.10 -43.84 -9.83
N PRO A 2 -23.26 -43.31 -10.75
CA PRO A 2 -21.93 -42.86 -10.37
C PRO A 2 -22.07 -41.42 -9.84
N GLU A 3 -21.75 -41.23 -8.58
CA GLU A 3 -21.62 -39.93 -7.97
C GLU A 3 -20.51 -39.14 -8.69
N LYS A 4 -20.95 -38.11 -9.43
CA LYS A 4 -20.05 -37.14 -10.03
C LYS A 4 -19.49 -36.30 -8.87
N THR A 5 -18.37 -36.75 -8.30
CA THR A 5 -17.57 -35.96 -7.37
C THR A 5 -17.16 -34.67 -8.08
N ILE A 6 -17.88 -33.59 -7.78
CA ILE A 6 -17.43 -32.23 -8.07
C ILE A 6 -16.39 -31.90 -7.01
N SER A 7 -15.22 -32.54 -7.09
CA SER A 7 -14.01 -31.95 -6.54
C SER A 7 -13.42 -31.11 -7.66
N ASN A 8 -14.07 -29.97 -7.93
CA ASN A 8 -13.35 -28.88 -8.56
C ASN A 8 -12.54 -28.26 -7.43
N PRO A 9 -11.23 -28.53 -7.28
CA PRO A 9 -10.43 -27.67 -6.44
C PRO A 9 -10.55 -26.30 -7.07
N LEU A 10 -11.19 -25.35 -6.36
CA LEU A 10 -11.13 -23.94 -6.73
C LEU A 10 -9.69 -23.66 -7.14
N PRO A 11 -9.43 -23.01 -8.28
CA PRO A 11 -8.07 -22.74 -8.70
C PRO A 11 -7.40 -22.01 -7.53
N ARG A 12 -6.50 -22.70 -6.82
CA ARG A 12 -5.38 -22.00 -6.23
C ARG A 12 -4.83 -21.25 -7.43
N PHE A 13 -4.63 -19.95 -7.32
CA PHE A 13 -3.74 -19.25 -8.24
C PHE A 13 -2.35 -19.86 -8.03
N ALA A 14 -2.17 -21.12 -8.45
CA ALA A 14 -0.90 -21.69 -8.78
C ALA A 14 -0.32 -20.66 -9.72
N ARG A 15 0.86 -20.16 -9.37
CA ARG A 15 1.64 -19.37 -10.29
C ARG A 15 1.94 -20.29 -11.46
N GLU A 16 1.03 -20.36 -12.43
CA GLU A 16 1.33 -20.85 -13.76
C GLU A 16 2.54 -20.05 -14.19
N GLU A 17 3.55 -20.71 -14.76
CA GLU A 17 4.60 -20.01 -15.53
C GLU A 17 4.00 -19.38 -16.81
N GLN A 18 2.81 -18.81 -16.74
CA GLN A 18 2.34 -17.80 -17.66
C GLN A 18 3.08 -16.52 -17.29
N SER A 19 4.33 -16.45 -17.74
CA SER A 19 5.07 -15.21 -17.88
C SER A 19 4.47 -14.43 -19.06
N GLY A 20 3.19 -14.08 -18.94
CA GLY A 20 2.53 -13.16 -19.87
C GLY A 20 2.90 -11.75 -19.47
N ASP A 21 3.43 -10.98 -20.42
CA ASP A 21 3.75 -9.58 -20.18
C ASP A 21 2.46 -8.80 -19.87
N ILE A 22 2.52 -7.96 -18.84
CA ILE A 22 1.40 -7.10 -18.43
C ILE A 22 1.71 -5.68 -18.91
N ALA A 23 0.86 -5.15 -19.80
CA ALA A 23 0.95 -3.77 -20.24
C ALA A 23 0.04 -2.85 -19.39
N ILE A 24 0.58 -1.73 -18.93
CA ILE A 24 -0.21 -0.63 -18.34
C ILE A 24 -0.65 0.27 -19.48
N ILE A 25 -1.95 0.25 -19.80
CA ILE A 25 -2.51 1.01 -20.93
C ILE A 25 -3.11 2.36 -20.54
N GLY A 26 -3.17 2.67 -19.25
CA GLY A 26 -3.73 3.94 -18.76
C GLY A 26 -3.70 4.06 -17.24
N LEU A 27 -3.87 5.29 -16.75
CA LEU A 27 -3.92 5.65 -15.33
C LEU A 27 -4.93 6.79 -15.14
N SER A 28 -5.63 6.81 -14.01
CA SER A 28 -6.33 7.99 -13.52
C SER A 28 -5.96 8.24 -12.06
N CYS A 29 -5.85 9.49 -11.64
CA CYS A 29 -5.41 9.82 -10.29
C CYS A 29 -6.11 11.05 -9.70
N ARG A 30 -6.23 11.04 -8.37
CA ARG A 30 -6.60 12.18 -7.51
C ARG A 30 -5.71 12.09 -6.29
N LEU A 31 -4.65 12.87 -6.31
CA LEU A 31 -3.59 12.80 -5.31
C LEU A 31 -3.52 14.11 -4.51
N PRO A 32 -2.93 14.06 -3.30
CA PRO A 32 -2.61 15.26 -2.54
C PRO A 32 -1.79 16.26 -3.36
N GLY A 33 -1.87 17.54 -2.97
CA GLY A 33 -1.22 18.61 -3.72
C GLY A 33 -1.92 19.00 -5.02
N GLY A 34 -3.18 18.57 -5.20
CA GLY A 34 -4.06 19.00 -6.28
C GLY A 34 -3.87 18.26 -7.61
N ILE A 35 -3.15 17.15 -7.61
CA ILE A 35 -2.80 16.40 -8.83
C ILE A 35 -4.00 15.55 -9.27
N ALA A 36 -4.48 15.79 -10.48
CA ALA A 36 -5.65 15.14 -11.06
C ALA A 36 -5.37 14.41 -12.38
N ALA A 37 -4.15 14.54 -12.90
CA ALA A 37 -3.69 13.91 -14.14
C ALA A 37 -2.30 13.25 -14.00
N PRO A 38 -2.01 12.19 -14.79
CA PRO A 38 -0.70 11.53 -14.78
C PRO A 38 0.48 12.47 -15.10
N GLU A 39 0.28 13.44 -16.00
CA GLU A 39 1.31 14.39 -16.42
C GLU A 39 1.74 15.30 -15.25
N GLU A 40 0.78 15.73 -14.44
CA GLU A 40 1.02 16.54 -13.24
C GLU A 40 1.77 15.75 -12.17
N LEU A 41 1.49 14.45 -12.04
CA LEU A 41 2.26 13.54 -11.19
C LEU A 41 3.72 13.46 -11.65
N TRP A 42 3.96 13.25 -12.94
CA TRP A 42 5.33 13.18 -13.47
C TRP A 42 6.10 14.48 -13.26
N ALA A 43 5.45 15.62 -13.49
CA ALA A 43 6.05 16.92 -13.19
C ALA A 43 6.39 17.08 -11.70
N ALA A 44 5.51 16.63 -10.81
CA ALA A 44 5.73 16.72 -9.37
C ALA A 44 6.89 15.82 -8.89
N LEU A 45 7.00 14.61 -9.43
CA LEU A 45 8.09 13.68 -9.15
C LEU A 45 9.43 14.20 -9.66
N ALA A 46 9.47 14.72 -10.89
CA ALA A 46 10.67 15.33 -11.46
C ALA A 46 11.12 16.56 -10.65
N ALA A 47 10.17 17.32 -10.10
CA ALA A 47 10.45 18.46 -9.23
C ALA A 47 10.75 18.07 -7.76
N GLY A 48 10.64 16.78 -7.39
CA GLY A 48 10.87 16.31 -6.02
C GLY A 48 9.90 16.90 -4.98
N ARG A 49 8.65 17.20 -5.38
CA ARG A 49 7.66 17.81 -4.49
C ARG A 49 7.21 16.82 -3.40
N ASP A 50 7.23 17.26 -2.15
CA ASP A 50 6.54 16.54 -1.06
C ASP A 50 5.04 16.76 -1.18
N LEU A 51 4.29 15.66 -1.26
CA LEU A 51 2.83 15.65 -1.37
C LEU A 51 2.17 15.16 -0.08
N GLY A 52 2.92 14.99 1.01
CA GLY A 52 2.33 14.67 2.31
C GLY A 52 1.30 15.74 2.71
N CYS A 53 0.03 15.35 2.82
CA CYS A 53 -0.96 16.23 3.44
C CYS A 53 -0.90 16.08 4.96
N VAL A 54 -1.18 17.17 5.67
CA VAL A 54 -1.51 17.05 7.09
C VAL A 54 -2.79 16.23 7.18
N VAL A 55 -2.80 15.26 8.10
CA VAL A 55 -4.04 14.56 8.44
C VAL A 55 -5.06 15.62 8.86
N PRO A 56 -6.18 15.77 8.14
CA PRO A 56 -7.14 16.81 8.48
C PRO A 56 -7.70 16.51 9.88
N ALA A 57 -7.78 17.54 10.72
CA ALA A 57 -8.21 17.40 12.12
C ALA A 57 -9.61 16.78 12.27
N MET A 58 -10.42 16.78 11.20
CA MET A 58 -11.81 16.35 11.22
C MET A 58 -12.03 14.87 10.84
N GLU A 59 -11.00 14.14 10.40
CA GLU A 59 -11.17 12.74 9.92
C GLU A 59 -10.69 11.66 10.90
N LEU A 60 -10.09 12.01 12.04
CA LEU A 60 -9.67 11.03 13.06
C LEU A 60 -9.88 11.55 14.48
N ALA A 61 -11.12 11.84 14.86
CA ALA A 61 -11.50 11.96 16.27
C ALA A 61 -11.49 10.58 16.96
N THR A 62 -10.30 9.95 17.07
CA THR A 62 -9.90 8.82 17.97
C THR A 62 -8.56 8.19 17.54
N ALA A 63 -7.72 8.83 16.72
CA ALA A 63 -6.34 8.35 16.54
C ALA A 63 -5.40 8.80 17.67
N ALA A 64 -5.77 8.55 18.93
CA ALA A 64 -4.81 8.45 20.03
C ALA A 64 -3.82 7.26 19.84
N GLY A 65 -4.03 6.44 18.79
CA GLY A 65 -3.26 5.24 18.51
C GLY A 65 -2.04 5.35 17.58
N VAL A 66 -1.70 6.52 17.01
CA VAL A 66 -0.53 6.62 16.10
C VAL A 66 0.75 7.10 16.81
N ARG A 67 0.65 7.62 18.05
CA ARG A 67 1.83 8.02 18.86
C ARG A 67 2.41 6.92 19.75
N GLN A 68 1.98 5.65 19.61
CA GLN A 68 2.37 4.58 20.54
C GLN A 68 2.89 3.29 19.89
N LEU A 69 3.51 3.35 18.70
CA LEU A 69 4.49 2.31 18.35
C LEU A 69 5.78 2.59 19.13
N ALA A 70 5.79 2.11 20.37
CA ALA A 70 6.79 2.37 21.39
C ALA A 70 8.25 2.13 20.94
N PRO A 71 9.23 2.81 21.55
CA PRO A 71 10.65 2.52 21.40
C PRO A 71 10.97 1.23 22.17
N ARG A 72 10.56 0.07 21.66
CA ARG A 72 10.84 -1.24 22.29
C ARG A 72 11.95 -2.04 21.60
N ILE A 73 12.46 -1.55 20.47
CA ILE A 73 13.62 -2.12 19.76
C ILE A 73 14.97 -1.55 20.21
N LEU A 74 15.00 -0.48 21.03
CA LEU A 74 16.26 -0.04 21.63
C LEU A 74 16.54 -0.88 22.87
N GLY A 75 17.29 -1.95 22.64
CA GLY A 75 17.73 -2.91 23.63
C GLY A 75 18.26 -2.27 24.89
N ARG A 76 17.90 -2.91 26.01
CA ARG A 76 18.47 -2.79 27.34
C ARG A 76 20.00 -2.68 27.29
N VAL A 77 20.54 -1.46 27.23
CA VAL A 77 21.93 -1.19 27.60
C VAL A 77 22.00 -1.37 29.11
N ARG A 78 22.45 -2.55 29.56
CA ARG A 78 22.92 -2.71 30.93
C ARG A 78 24.12 -1.76 31.09
N ARG A 79 23.96 -0.68 31.86
CA ARG A 79 25.12 -0.06 32.51
C ARG A 79 25.59 -1.02 33.59
N GLY A 80 26.68 -1.72 33.29
CA GLY A 80 27.49 -2.41 34.28
C GLY A 80 28.51 -1.44 34.87
N ALA A 81 28.88 -1.74 36.12
CA ALA A 81 29.86 -1.12 37.00
C ALA A 81 29.45 0.23 37.63
#